data_AF-A0A2V7YKT4-F1
#
_entry.id   AF-A0A2V7YKT4-F1
#
_cell.length_a   1.000
_cell.length_b   1.000
_cell.length_c   1.000
_cell.angle_alpha   90.00
_cell.angle_beta   90.00
_cell.angle_gamma   90.00
#
_symmetry.space_group_name_H-M   'P 1'
#
loop_
_entity.id
_entity.type
_entity.pdbx_description
1 polymer ?
#
loop_
_entity_poly.entity_id
_entity_poly.type
_entity_poly.pdbx_seq_one_letter_code
_entity_poly.pdbx_strand_id
1 'polypeptide(L)'
;MNDSFGSRATLRAGGRELQMARLDALEKRGFAVSRLPYALRILLENLLRREDGAAVTADEIESLARWDPKEVPSREIAFMPARVLLQDFT
;
A
#
# COMPACT_ATOMS: atom_id res chain seq x y z
N MET A 1 0.91 -11.72 9.30
CA MET A 1 0.72 -10.69 8.27
C MET A 1 -0.61 -10.98 7.65
N ASN A 2 -1.56 -10.09 7.87
CA ASN A 2 -2.92 -10.24 7.39
C ASN A 2 -2.95 -9.97 5.89
N ASP A 3 -4.02 -10.41 5.22
CA ASP A 3 -4.27 -10.09 3.82
C ASP A 3 -5.77 -9.90 3.63
N SER A 4 -6.31 -8.89 4.33
CA SER A 4 -7.76 -8.65 4.40
C SER A 4 -8.39 -8.39 3.03
N PHE A 5 -7.56 -7.94 2.07
CA PHE A 5 -7.98 -7.61 0.72
C PHE A 5 -7.73 -8.74 -0.30
N GLY A 6 -7.01 -9.80 0.06
CA GLY A 6 -6.59 -10.84 -0.89
C GLY A 6 -5.64 -10.29 -1.96
N SER A 7 -4.75 -9.38 -1.55
CA SER A 7 -3.82 -8.64 -2.39
C SER A 7 -2.53 -9.41 -2.68
N ARG A 8 -2.17 -10.41 -1.87
CA ARG A 8 -0.90 -11.12 -2.05
C ARG A 8 -0.94 -11.99 -3.32
N ALA A 9 0.07 -11.81 -4.18
CA ALA A 9 0.22 -12.60 -5.39
C ALA A 9 1.69 -12.94 -5.68
N THR A 10 1.89 -14.04 -6.41
CA THR A 10 3.20 -14.44 -6.91
C THR A 10 3.43 -13.87 -8.32
N LEU A 11 4.53 -13.16 -8.51
CA LEU A 11 5.06 -12.75 -9.80
C LEU A 11 6.16 -13.71 -10.23
N ARG A 12 6.03 -14.27 -11.43
CA ARG A 12 7.11 -15.03 -12.07
C ARG A 12 7.81 -14.14 -13.09
N ALA A 13 9.09 -13.86 -12.87
CA ALA A 13 9.90 -13.02 -13.74
C ALA A 13 11.35 -13.51 -13.77
N GLY A 14 11.91 -13.71 -14.98
CA GLY A 14 13.31 -14.13 -15.14
C GLY A 14 13.66 -15.43 -14.41
N GLY A 15 12.77 -16.42 -14.41
CA GLY A 15 12.96 -17.70 -13.71
C GLY A 15 12.84 -17.64 -12.18
N ARG A 16 12.48 -16.47 -11.62
CA ARG A 16 12.30 -16.28 -10.18
C ARG A 16 10.83 -16.10 -9.82
N GLU A 17 10.47 -16.57 -8.64
CA GLU A 17 9.20 -16.24 -7.99
C GLU A 17 9.41 -15.10 -7.00
N LEU A 18 8.59 -14.06 -7.11
CA LEU A 18 8.57 -12.90 -6.23
C LEU A 18 7.17 -12.76 -5.63
N GLN A 19 7.09 -12.32 -4.39
CA GLN A 19 5.81 -11.95 -3.77
C GLN A 19 5.54 -10.46 -4.01
N MET A 20 4.29 -10.12 -4.32
CA MET A 20 3.84 -8.74 -4.47
C MET A 20 2.46 -8.54 -3.84
N ALA A 21 2.17 -7.30 -3.42
CA ALA A 21 0.81 -6.88 -3.09
C ALA A 21 0.16 -6.20 -4.30
N ARG A 22 -0.94 -6.77 -4.79
CA ARG A 22 -1.64 -6.32 -5.98
C ARG A 22 -2.67 -5.26 -5.62
N LEU A 23 -2.51 -4.07 -6.21
CA LEU A 23 -3.50 -2.99 -6.10
C LEU A 23 -4.86 -3.35 -6.74
N ASP A 24 -4.89 -4.25 -7.71
CA ASP A 24 -6.13 -4.69 -8.38
C ASP A 24 -7.09 -5.43 -7.43
N ALA A 25 -6.60 -5.92 -6.29
CA ALA A 25 -7.45 -6.52 -5.26
C ALA A 25 -8.41 -5.49 -4.63
N LEU A 26 -7.98 -4.22 -4.54
CA LEU A 26 -8.83 -3.12 -4.07
C LEU A 26 -9.80 -2.67 -5.17
N GLU A 27 -9.38 -2.63 -6.44
CA GLU A 27 -10.28 -2.34 -7.57
C GLU A 27 -11.45 -3.31 -7.64
N LYS A 28 -11.18 -4.61 -7.46
CA LYS A 28 -12.21 -5.67 -7.41
C LYS A 28 -13.21 -5.48 -6.26
N ARG A 29 -12.86 -4.67 -5.26
CA ARG A 29 -13.70 -4.32 -4.11
C ARG A 29 -14.35 -2.94 -4.24
N GLY A 30 -14.22 -2.29 -5.39
CA GLY A 30 -14.88 -1.01 -5.71
C GLY A 30 -14.09 0.24 -5.34
N PHE A 31 -12.82 0.12 -4.95
CA PHE A 31 -11.95 1.28 -4.73
C PHE A 31 -11.33 1.74 -6.05
N ALA A 32 -11.44 3.03 -6.38
CA ALA A 32 -10.93 3.60 -7.63
C ALA A 32 -9.41 3.88 -7.59
N VAL A 33 -8.60 2.87 -7.27
CA VAL A 33 -7.15 2.97 -7.08
C VAL A 33 -6.39 3.47 -8.32
N SER A 34 -6.89 3.15 -9.50
CA SER A 34 -6.44 3.58 -10.81
C SER A 34 -6.55 5.09 -11.02
N ARG A 35 -7.42 5.77 -10.26
CA ARG A 35 -7.57 7.23 -10.27
C ARG A 35 -6.68 7.94 -9.25
N LEU A 36 -6.03 7.19 -8.35
CA LEU A 36 -5.13 7.78 -7.36
C LEU A 36 -3.85 8.30 -8.04
N PRO A 37 -3.30 9.45 -7.56
CA PRO A 37 -1.96 9.87 -7.91
C PRO A 37 -0.94 8.76 -7.71
N TYR A 38 0.06 8.68 -8.59
CA TYR A 38 1.05 7.59 -8.57
C TYR A 38 1.72 7.43 -7.20
N ALA A 39 2.05 8.53 -6.53
CA ALA A 39 2.64 8.52 -5.20
C ALA A 39 1.76 7.82 -4.16
N LEU A 40 0.44 8.07 -4.17
CA LEU A 40 -0.49 7.41 -3.24
C LEU A 40 -0.60 5.91 -3.50
N ARG A 41 -0.46 5.47 -4.76
CA ARG A 41 -0.43 4.04 -5.10
C ARG A 41 0.81 3.33 -4.53
N ILE A 42 1.95 4.03 -4.44
CA ILE A 42 3.15 3.49 -3.78
C ILE A 42 2.90 3.31 -2.28
N LEU A 43 2.32 4.32 -1.64
CA LEU A 43 1.97 4.25 -0.21
C LEU A 43 0.94 3.14 0.04
N LEU A 44 -0.06 3.02 -0.82
CA LEU A 44 -1.10 1.99 -0.72
C LEU A 44 -0.55 0.57 -0.88
N GLU A 45 0.38 0.34 -1.81
CA GLU A 45 1.09 -0.95 -1.91
C GLU A 45 1.89 -1.23 -0.64
N ASN A 46 2.56 -0.22 -0.09
CA ASN A 46 3.32 -0.36 1.14
C ASN A 46 2.45 -0.84 2.30
N LEU A 47 1.28 -0.22 2.47
CA LEU A 47 0.31 -0.62 3.49
C LEU A 47 -0.20 -2.05 3.25
N LEU A 48 -0.64 -2.38 2.03
CA LEU A 48 -1.11 -3.74 1.71
C LEU A 48 -0.05 -4.81 2.01
N ARG A 49 1.21 -4.55 1.66
CA ARG A 49 2.31 -5.50 1.90
C ARG A 49 2.73 -5.58 3.38
N ARG A 50 2.28 -4.65 4.22
CA ARG A 50 2.67 -4.56 5.64
C ARG A 50 1.50 -4.73 6.60
N GLU A 51 0.31 -5.10 6.12
CA GLU A 51 -0.86 -5.32 6.97
C GLU A 51 -0.56 -6.33 8.10
N ASP A 52 -0.70 -5.88 9.34
CA ASP A 52 -0.46 -6.69 10.53
C ASP A 52 -1.60 -6.59 11.55
N GLY A 53 -2.58 -5.72 11.31
CA GLY A 53 -3.73 -5.50 12.19
C GLY A 53 -3.41 -4.65 13.43
N ALA A 54 -2.20 -4.10 13.52
CA ALA A 54 -1.77 -3.26 14.63
C ALA A 54 -1.13 -1.94 14.16
N ALA A 55 0.02 -2.01 13.49
CA ALA A 55 0.69 -0.84 12.92
C ALA A 55 0.19 -0.49 11.52
N VAL A 56 -0.34 -1.49 10.80
CA VAL A 56 -1.07 -1.29 9.55
C VAL A 56 -2.36 -2.09 9.62
N THR A 57 -3.46 -1.36 9.69
CA THR A 57 -4.83 -1.90 9.77
C THR A 57 -5.54 -1.89 8.43
N ALA A 58 -6.56 -2.74 8.27
CA ALA A 58 -7.43 -2.72 7.09
C ALA A 58 -8.11 -1.34 6.92
N ASP A 59 -8.53 -0.71 8.02
CA ASP A 59 -9.15 0.61 8.02
C ASP A 59 -8.21 1.70 7.47
N GLU A 60 -6.92 1.68 7.81
CA GLU A 60 -5.93 2.61 7.25
C GLU A 60 -5.75 2.41 5.73
N ILE A 61 -5.73 1.15 5.28
CA ILE A 61 -5.66 0.82 3.85
C ILE A 61 -6.90 1.35 3.11
N GLU A 62 -8.10 1.12 3.64
CA GLU A 62 -9.34 1.63 3.04
C GLU A 62 -9.38 3.15 3.02
N SER A 63 -8.91 3.80 4.09
CA SER A 63 -8.86 5.26 4.19
C SER A 63 -8.04 5.87 3.06
N LEU A 64 -6.84 5.33 2.82
CA LEU A 64 -5.98 5.80 1.75
C LEU A 64 -6.56 5.45 0.37
N ALA A 65 -7.19 4.28 0.22
CA ALA A 65 -7.84 3.88 -1.03
C ALA A 65 -9.03 4.78 -1.41
N ARG A 66 -9.66 5.44 -0.43
CA ARG A 66 -10.76 6.41 -0.60
C ARG A 66 -10.32 7.87 -0.63
N TRP A 67 -9.02 8.14 -0.73
CA TRP A 67 -8.48 9.49 -0.68
C TRP A 67 -9.20 10.47 -1.63
N ASP A 68 -9.63 11.61 -1.10
CA ASP A 68 -10.21 12.72 -1.84
C ASP A 68 -9.29 13.96 -1.74
N PRO A 69 -8.80 14.52 -2.86
CA PRO A 69 -7.99 15.75 -2.85
C PRO A 69 -8.69 16.99 -2.27
N LYS A 70 -10.02 16.99 -2.19
CA LYS A 70 -10.81 18.12 -1.69
C LYS A 70 -11.03 18.07 -0.18
N GLU A 71 -10.82 16.92 0.44
CA GLU A 71 -10.96 16.78 1.88
C GLU A 71 -9.70 17.26 2.59
N VAL A 72 -9.88 17.85 3.78
CA VAL A 72 -8.76 18.18 4.66
C VAL A 72 -8.20 16.87 5.22
N PRO A 73 -6.91 16.55 4.98
CA PRO A 73 -6.32 15.33 5.52
C PRO A 73 -6.40 15.34 7.04
N SER A 74 -6.97 14.28 7.62
CA SER A 74 -7.17 14.14 9.06
C SER A 74 -6.69 12.80 9.63
N ARG A 75 -6.20 11.91 8.76
CA ARG A 75 -5.67 10.59 9.13
C ARG A 75 -4.20 10.50 8.75
N GLU A 76 -3.40 10.07 9.72
CA GLU A 76 -2.03 9.64 9.49
C GLU A 76 -2.03 8.21 8.91
N ILE A 77 -0.94 7.85 8.25
CA ILE A 77 -0.71 6.49 7.76
C ILE A 77 0.69 6.05 8.12
N ALA A 78 0.86 4.77 8.40
CA ALA A 78 2.18 4.18 8.47
C ALA A 78 2.86 4.17 7.09
N PHE A 79 4.17 4.42 7.05
CA PHE A 79 4.97 4.23 5.85
C PHE A 79 6.31 3.63 6.23
N MET A 80 6.65 2.51 5.59
CA MET A 80 7.88 1.77 5.87
C MET A 80 8.73 1.75 4.60
N PRO A 81 9.69 2.70 4.46
CA PRO A 81 10.54 2.80 3.28
C PRO A 81 11.27 1.48 2.98
N ALA A 82 11.48 1.19 1.71
CA ALA A 82 12.20 -0.01 1.31
C ALA A 82 13.70 0.04 1.69
N ARG A 83 14.29 1.24 1.71
CA ARG A 83 15.69 1.51 2.02
C ARG A 83 15.83 2.91 2.59
N VAL A 84 16.90 3.13 3.36
CA VAL A 84 17.33 4.43 3.85
C VAL A 84 18.73 4.68 3.30
N LEU A 85 18.98 5.90 2.84
CA LEU A 85 20.33 6.37 2.48
C LEU A 85 20.84 7.24 3.64
N LEU A 86 21.98 6.88 4.20
CA LEU A 86 22.64 7.64 5.26
C LEU A 86 23.81 8.41 4.66
N GLN A 87 23.94 9.69 5.03
CA GLN A 87 25.05 10.55 4.66
C GLN A 87 25.85 10.91 5.91
N ASP A 88 27.16 11.01 5.74
CA ASP A 88 28.17 11.10 6.78
C ASP A 88 28.09 12.36 7.70
N PHE A 89 27.19 13.30 7.42
CA PHE A 89 27.04 14.58 8.13
C PHE A 89 25.69 14.77 8.85
N THR A 90 24.94 13.70 9.13
CA THR A 90 23.68 13.74 9.90
C THR A 90 23.85 13.38 11.35
#